data_AF-A0A0B7A8P0-F1
#
_entry.id   AF-A0A0B7A8P0-F1
#
_cell.length_a   1.000
_cell.length_b   1.000
_cell.length_c   1.000
_cell.angle_alpha   90.00
_cell.angle_beta   90.00
_cell.angle_gamma   90.00
#
_symmetry.space_group_name_H-M   'P 1'
#
loop_
_entity.id
_entity.type
_entity.pdbx_description
1 polymer ?
#
loop_
_entity_poly.entity_id
_entity_poly.type
_entity_poly.pdbx_seq_one_letter_code
_entity_poly.pdbx_strand_id
1 'polypeptide(L)'
;QFVTIKITSWISVCRLVNYRMDTVVLARQDRQQQGPCEVEVCYGDEVDLHQHFVACDKNPGHQQFIPMDKFTMDNLPTTYRSDTLVDLIHILAGVTVRVSTKRVSAARPTYYPGTEKPYPYSNTKVKDKMKMMTRVGTGWIFNVHMCPDEYGTEKTCSCTECRNSPTPKTKFAHIFIYTAAHVVYDDIEAEHATCDLFYDSGATPESCSGVITLTGFTRSRCHAVKDQTRMTYVTHDLDLANRLGNLLDRWIDLHCKLKDTLLLPVPCVEKSECCSVEHVPETKNKLTVIVSHPHGCSKKVSLGYCTNIAEMEDGYTQYTYTTDTCPGSSGAPVFLVGRSWRYFWAFVHIHCGNCEDNKKLNFSTYCLDEIPP
;
A
#
# COMPACT_ATOMS: atom_id res chain seq x y z
N GLN A 1 72.49 -36.56 -11.65
CA GLN A 1 71.11 -36.89 -12.07
C GLN A 1 70.23 -35.73 -11.62
N PHE A 2 69.88 -34.85 -12.55
CA PHE A 2 69.01 -33.69 -12.31
C PHE A 2 67.57 -34.11 -12.61
N VAL A 3 66.67 -33.94 -11.63
CA VAL A 3 65.25 -34.23 -11.78
C VAL A 3 64.53 -32.97 -12.23
N THR A 4 64.07 -32.99 -13.48
CA THR A 4 63.22 -31.96 -14.09
C THR A 4 61.80 -32.08 -13.54
N ILE A 5 61.34 -31.12 -12.74
CA ILE A 5 59.93 -31.01 -12.34
C ILE A 5 59.17 -30.30 -13.46
N LYS A 6 58.28 -31.02 -14.14
CA LYS A 6 57.32 -30.47 -15.11
C LYS A 6 56.30 -29.61 -14.36
N ILE A 7 56.30 -28.30 -14.64
CA ILE A 7 55.18 -27.42 -14.31
C ILE A 7 54.12 -27.63 -15.40
N THR A 8 53.04 -28.33 -15.04
CA THR A 8 51.83 -28.39 -15.86
C THR A 8 50.66 -27.85 -15.06
N SER A 9 49.90 -26.95 -15.71
CA SER A 9 48.54 -26.51 -15.37
C SER A 9 48.38 -25.37 -14.34
N TRP A 10 48.59 -24.14 -14.81
CA TRP A 10 48.00 -22.90 -14.26
C TRP A 10 46.85 -22.38 -15.16
N ILE A 11 46.00 -23.27 -15.69
CA ILE A 11 44.83 -22.88 -16.52
C ILE A 11 43.56 -23.59 -16.01
N SER A 12 43.26 -23.49 -14.71
CA SER A 12 41.97 -23.99 -14.18
C SER A 12 41.41 -23.19 -12.99
N VAL A 13 41.80 -21.92 -12.83
CA VAL A 13 41.26 -21.05 -11.74
C VAL A 13 40.57 -19.77 -12.25
N CYS A 14 40.32 -19.62 -13.56
CA CYS A 14 39.71 -18.39 -14.11
C CYS A 14 38.39 -18.58 -14.88
N ARG A 15 37.59 -19.63 -14.62
CA ARG A 15 36.23 -19.72 -15.18
C ARG A 15 35.25 -20.36 -14.22
N LEU A 16 34.95 -19.63 -13.14
CA LEU A 16 33.70 -19.75 -12.38
C LEU A 16 33.45 -18.43 -11.62
N VAL A 17 33.65 -17.29 -12.29
CA VAL A 17 32.97 -16.06 -11.87
C VAL A 17 31.54 -16.23 -12.35
N ASN A 18 30.70 -16.84 -11.51
CA ASN A 18 29.26 -16.74 -11.64
C ASN A 18 28.94 -15.25 -11.67
N TYR A 19 28.53 -14.75 -12.83
CA TYR A 19 27.95 -13.43 -13.00
C TYR A 19 26.61 -13.44 -12.24
N ARG A 20 26.64 -13.39 -10.91
CA ARG A 20 25.47 -12.98 -10.14
C ARG A 20 25.24 -11.53 -10.53
N MET A 21 24.31 -11.34 -11.47
CA MET A 21 23.78 -10.03 -11.81
C MET A 21 23.40 -9.36 -10.49
N ASP A 22 23.93 -8.17 -10.24
CA ASP A 22 23.61 -7.41 -9.04
C ASP A 22 22.09 -7.20 -8.99
N THR A 23 21.43 -7.87 -8.06
CA THR A 23 19.97 -7.94 -7.95
C THR A 23 19.36 -6.58 -7.67
N VAL A 24 20.11 -5.69 -6.99
CA VAL A 24 19.73 -4.31 -6.73
C VAL A 24 19.81 -3.46 -7.99
N VAL A 25 20.86 -3.62 -8.80
CA VAL A 25 20.97 -2.93 -10.09
C VAL A 25 19.86 -3.38 -11.03
N LEU A 26 19.58 -4.69 -11.10
CA LEU A 26 18.50 -5.24 -11.91
C LEU A 26 17.12 -4.68 -11.50
N ALA A 27 16.84 -4.64 -10.19
CA ALA A 27 15.62 -4.05 -9.68
C ALA A 27 15.48 -2.57 -10.07
N ARG A 28 16.54 -1.76 -9.91
CA ARG A 28 16.54 -0.34 -10.31
C ARG A 28 16.24 -0.15 -11.79
N GLN A 29 16.87 -0.94 -12.66
CA GLN A 29 16.64 -0.87 -14.11
C GLN A 29 15.18 -1.16 -14.45
N ASP A 30 14.58 -2.14 -13.78
CA ASP A 30 13.17 -2.45 -14.01
C ASP A 30 12.25 -1.33 -13.55
N ARG A 31 12.47 -0.74 -12.37
CA ARG A 31 11.64 0.37 -11.87
C ARG A 31 11.57 1.54 -12.85
N GLN A 32 12.68 1.84 -13.54
CA GLN A 32 12.75 2.93 -14.52
C GLN A 32 11.89 2.69 -15.77
N GLN A 33 11.42 1.46 -16.00
CA GLN A 33 10.68 1.08 -17.21
C GLN A 33 9.16 0.96 -17.02
N GLN A 34 8.62 1.27 -15.82
CA GLN A 34 7.23 0.94 -15.45
C GLN A 34 6.22 2.10 -15.59
N GLY A 35 6.58 3.16 -16.33
CA GLY A 35 5.71 4.32 -16.55
C GLY A 35 5.60 5.23 -15.31
N PRO A 36 4.45 5.89 -15.09
CA PRO A 36 4.30 6.92 -14.05
C PRO A 36 4.00 6.36 -12.65
N CYS A 37 3.66 5.07 -12.54
CA CYS A 37 3.40 4.46 -11.23
C CYS A 37 4.70 4.09 -10.54
N GLU A 38 4.66 4.19 -9.22
CA GLU A 38 5.76 3.82 -8.34
C GLU A 38 5.71 2.31 -8.06
N VAL A 39 6.76 1.59 -8.45
CA VAL A 39 6.76 0.13 -8.38
C VAL A 39 8.01 -0.37 -7.71
N GLU A 40 7.87 -1.16 -6.66
CA GLU A 40 9.00 -1.78 -5.96
C GLU A 40 9.17 -3.25 -6.32
N VAL A 41 10.41 -3.63 -6.63
CA VAL A 41 10.80 -5.01 -6.94
C VAL A 41 12.09 -5.38 -6.26
N CYS A 42 12.18 -6.66 -5.90
CA CYS A 42 13.36 -7.31 -5.37
C CYS A 42 13.60 -8.61 -6.14
N TYR A 43 14.86 -8.92 -6.44
CA TYR A 43 15.28 -10.16 -7.10
C TYR A 43 16.07 -11.10 -6.17
N GLY A 44 16.60 -10.58 -5.07
CA GLY A 44 17.13 -11.37 -3.98
C GLY A 44 16.11 -11.52 -2.85
N ASP A 45 16.57 -11.30 -1.61
CA ASP A 45 15.78 -11.39 -0.40
C ASP A 45 15.48 -9.99 0.19
N GLU A 46 14.81 -9.94 1.34
CA GLU A 46 14.48 -8.70 2.07
C GLU A 46 15.66 -7.72 2.26
N VAL A 47 16.91 -8.22 2.27
CA VAL A 47 18.13 -7.40 2.36
C VAL A 47 18.25 -6.41 1.19
N ASP A 48 17.83 -6.80 -0.02
CA ASP A 48 17.88 -5.93 -1.19
C ASP A 48 16.94 -4.73 -1.02
N LEU A 49 15.80 -4.90 -0.34
CA LEU A 49 14.86 -3.81 -0.04
C LEU A 49 15.49 -2.73 0.84
N HIS A 50 16.30 -3.13 1.84
CA HIS A 50 17.07 -2.17 2.64
C HIS A 50 18.14 -1.46 1.83
N GLN A 51 18.79 -2.17 0.90
CA GLN A 51 19.76 -1.55 -0.01
C GLN A 51 19.06 -0.54 -0.95
N HIS A 52 17.84 -0.83 -1.42
CA HIS A 52 17.01 0.12 -2.16
C HIS A 52 16.64 1.33 -1.32
N PHE A 53 16.30 1.12 -0.06
CA PHE A 53 16.01 2.19 0.88
C PHE A 53 17.24 3.10 1.11
N VAL A 54 18.41 2.53 1.37
CA VAL A 54 19.63 3.32 1.59
C VAL A 54 20.04 4.09 0.34
N ALA A 55 19.87 3.49 -0.84
CA ALA A 55 20.28 4.08 -2.11
C ALA A 55 19.11 4.67 -2.92
N CYS A 56 18.08 5.16 -2.23
CA CYS A 56 16.93 5.77 -2.87
C CYS A 56 17.29 7.13 -3.47
N ASP A 57 17.12 7.27 -4.78
CA ASP A 57 17.37 8.51 -5.50
C ASP A 57 16.23 9.53 -5.32
N LYS A 58 15.00 9.06 -5.04
CA LYS A 58 13.82 9.92 -4.92
C LYS A 58 13.83 10.73 -3.63
N ASN A 59 14.12 10.07 -2.51
CA ASN A 59 14.24 10.70 -1.19
C ASN A 59 15.56 10.30 -0.52
N PRO A 60 16.69 10.89 -0.91
CA PRO A 60 17.99 10.52 -0.38
C PRO A 60 18.05 10.60 1.15
N GLY A 61 18.40 9.48 1.78
CA GLY A 61 18.47 9.35 3.24
C GLY A 61 17.12 9.35 3.97
N HIS A 62 15.99 9.46 3.26
CA HIS A 62 14.64 9.34 3.81
C HIS A 62 14.37 10.24 5.03
N GLN A 63 14.88 11.48 5.03
CA GLN A 63 14.86 12.35 6.21
C GLN A 63 13.44 12.73 6.69
N GLN A 64 12.45 12.75 5.81
CA GLN A 64 11.05 13.06 6.15
C GLN A 64 10.21 11.81 6.44
N PHE A 65 10.81 10.61 6.43
CA PHE A 65 10.13 9.37 6.76
C PHE A 65 10.34 9.07 8.25
N ILE A 66 9.30 9.31 9.03
CA ILE A 66 9.33 9.15 10.47
C ILE A 66 9.00 7.69 10.79
N PRO A 67 9.89 6.94 11.46
CA PRO A 67 9.55 5.61 11.98
C PRO A 67 8.27 5.65 12.79
N MET A 68 7.33 4.75 12.50
CA MET A 68 6.00 4.79 13.13
C MET A 68 6.08 4.65 14.66
N ASP A 69 7.01 3.82 15.14
CA ASP A 69 7.33 3.63 16.55
C ASP A 69 7.92 4.88 17.25
N LYS A 70 8.31 5.89 16.46
CA LYS A 70 8.88 7.17 16.93
C LYS A 70 8.00 8.37 16.62
N PHE A 71 6.86 8.17 15.96
CA PHE A 71 5.95 9.26 15.63
C PHE A 71 5.29 9.81 16.89
N THR A 72 5.32 11.13 17.04
CA THR A 72 4.77 11.86 18.20
C THR A 72 4.11 13.15 17.75
N MET A 73 3.39 13.83 18.64
CA MET A 73 2.76 15.12 18.36
C MET A 73 3.75 16.18 17.86
N ASP A 74 5.00 16.16 18.32
CA ASP A 74 6.00 17.15 17.91
C ASP A 74 6.40 17.06 16.44
N ASN A 75 6.15 15.91 15.82
CA ASN A 75 6.34 15.73 14.39
C ASN A 75 5.28 16.44 13.55
N LEU A 76 4.13 16.79 14.13
CA LEU A 76 3.08 17.51 13.43
C LEU A 76 3.41 19.01 13.32
N PRO A 77 3.05 19.66 12.19
CA PRO A 77 3.09 21.12 12.10
C PRO A 77 2.26 21.75 13.23
N THR A 78 2.72 22.86 13.78
CA THR A 78 2.14 23.48 14.98
C THR A 78 0.62 23.69 14.89
N THR A 79 0.11 24.08 13.72
CA THR A 79 -1.33 24.32 13.48
C THR A 79 -2.18 23.05 13.46
N TYR A 80 -1.55 21.87 13.34
CA TYR A 80 -2.21 20.57 13.30
C TYR A 80 -1.93 19.71 14.54
N ARG A 81 -1.20 20.24 15.53
CA ARG A 81 -0.92 19.51 16.77
C ARG A 81 -2.22 19.28 17.55
N SER A 82 -2.63 18.02 17.62
CA SER A 82 -3.83 17.57 18.31
C SER A 82 -3.68 16.11 18.66
N ASP A 83 -4.02 15.73 19.90
CA ASP A 83 -4.04 14.34 20.34
C ASP A 83 -4.96 13.49 19.44
N THR A 84 -6.09 14.05 18.99
CA THR A 84 -7.01 13.41 18.05
C THR A 84 -6.33 13.04 16.74
N LEU A 85 -5.51 13.94 16.17
CA LEU A 85 -4.82 13.66 14.92
C LEU A 85 -3.70 12.64 15.13
N VAL A 86 -2.97 12.71 16.24
CA VAL A 86 -1.93 11.72 16.58
C VAL A 86 -2.55 10.33 16.70
N ASP A 87 -3.62 10.18 17.48
CA ASP A 87 -4.35 8.92 17.64
C ASP A 87 -4.85 8.39 16.29
N LEU A 88 -5.40 9.27 15.46
CA LEU A 88 -5.89 8.90 14.14
C LEU A 88 -4.75 8.39 13.25
N ILE A 89 -3.56 9.00 13.27
CA ILE A 89 -2.39 8.51 12.53
C ILE A 89 -1.90 7.16 13.07
N HIS A 90 -1.94 6.94 14.38
CA HIS A 90 -1.64 5.60 14.94
C HIS A 90 -2.65 4.54 14.50
N ILE A 91 -3.93 4.90 14.41
CA ILE A 91 -4.95 4.01 13.86
C ILE A 91 -4.68 3.76 12.37
N LEU A 92 -4.38 4.81 11.59
CA LEU A 92 -3.99 4.69 10.17
C LEU A 92 -2.90 3.63 10.01
N ALA A 93 -1.87 3.71 10.87
CA ALA A 93 -0.80 2.74 10.90
C ALA A 93 -1.26 1.32 11.28
N GLY A 94 -2.19 1.17 12.21
CA GLY A 94 -2.74 -0.13 12.62
C GLY A 94 -3.49 -0.86 11.50
N VAL A 95 -4.05 -0.13 10.54
CA VAL A 95 -4.78 -0.69 9.39
C VAL A 95 -4.03 -0.56 8.04
N THR A 96 -2.87 0.08 8.02
CA THR A 96 -1.89 -0.01 6.92
C THR A 96 -1.14 -1.34 6.96
N VAL A 97 -1.06 -2.01 5.82
CA VAL A 97 -0.37 -3.30 5.64
C VAL A 97 0.74 -3.20 4.61
N ARG A 98 1.77 -4.04 4.77
CA ARG A 98 2.75 -4.31 3.70
C ARG A 98 2.17 -5.38 2.79
N VAL A 99 2.15 -5.13 1.49
CA VAL A 99 1.71 -6.12 0.50
C VAL A 99 2.94 -6.66 -0.23
N SER A 100 3.04 -7.98 -0.37
CA SER A 100 4.07 -8.60 -1.19
C SER A 100 3.47 -9.64 -2.13
N THR A 101 3.95 -9.78 -3.36
CA THR A 101 3.53 -10.82 -4.29
C THR A 101 4.68 -11.28 -5.17
N LYS A 102 4.77 -12.60 -5.40
CA LYS A 102 5.80 -13.24 -6.23
C LYS A 102 5.29 -13.63 -7.61
N ARG A 103 4.02 -13.33 -7.90
CA ARG A 103 3.37 -13.72 -9.16
C ARG A 103 3.07 -12.48 -9.98
N VAL A 104 3.25 -12.59 -11.28
CA VAL A 104 2.78 -11.60 -12.26
C VAL A 104 1.82 -12.30 -13.20
N SER A 105 0.65 -11.71 -13.38
CA SER A 105 -0.36 -12.24 -14.26
C SER A 105 -0.02 -11.96 -15.72
N ALA A 106 -0.28 -12.95 -16.57
CA ALA A 106 -0.25 -12.77 -18.03
C ALA A 106 -1.41 -11.90 -18.54
N ALA A 107 -2.41 -11.61 -17.70
CA ALA A 107 -3.56 -10.78 -18.03
C ALA A 107 -3.30 -9.27 -17.80
N ARG A 108 -2.12 -8.87 -17.30
CA ARG A 108 -1.75 -7.46 -17.24
C ARG A 108 -1.82 -6.83 -18.63
N PRO A 109 -2.42 -5.64 -18.79
CA PRO A 109 -2.54 -5.00 -20.09
C PRO A 109 -1.15 -4.57 -20.56
N THR A 110 -0.92 -4.47 -21.88
CA THR A 110 0.38 -3.99 -22.39
C THR A 110 0.66 -2.55 -21.96
N TYR A 111 -0.37 -1.72 -21.94
CA TYR A 111 -0.32 -0.29 -21.66
C TYR A 111 -1.33 0.10 -20.58
N TYR A 112 -1.13 1.24 -19.91
CA TYR A 112 -2.17 1.80 -19.06
C TYR A 112 -3.42 2.12 -19.90
N PRO A 113 -4.63 1.87 -19.38
CA PRO A 113 -5.86 2.15 -20.11
C PRO A 113 -5.91 3.59 -20.63
N GLY A 114 -6.14 3.75 -21.94
CA GLY A 114 -6.24 5.06 -22.58
C GLY A 114 -4.90 5.77 -22.85
N THR A 115 -3.76 5.09 -22.70
CA THR A 115 -2.43 5.68 -22.97
C THR A 115 -1.54 4.73 -23.77
N GLU A 116 -0.40 5.22 -24.27
CA GLU A 116 0.67 4.40 -24.85
C GLU A 116 1.78 4.06 -23.83
N LYS A 117 1.58 4.41 -22.55
CA LYS A 117 2.58 4.17 -21.51
C LYS A 117 2.55 2.70 -21.10
N PRO A 118 3.71 2.01 -21.01
CA PRO A 118 3.74 0.59 -20.69
C PRO A 118 3.19 0.33 -19.28
N TYR A 119 2.31 -0.67 -19.15
CA TYR A 119 1.82 -1.08 -17.85
C TYR A 119 2.88 -1.90 -17.11
N PRO A 120 2.98 -1.80 -15.77
CA PRO A 120 4.07 -2.43 -15.05
C PRO A 120 4.09 -3.94 -15.24
N TYR A 121 5.23 -4.47 -15.69
CA TYR A 121 5.53 -5.89 -15.92
C TYR A 121 4.65 -6.60 -16.96
N SER A 122 3.97 -5.86 -17.83
CA SER A 122 3.17 -6.45 -18.91
C SER A 122 4.00 -7.26 -19.92
N ASN A 123 5.26 -6.85 -20.12
CA ASN A 123 6.18 -7.42 -21.12
C ASN A 123 7.31 -8.27 -20.52
N THR A 124 7.19 -8.69 -19.26
CA THR A 124 8.24 -9.48 -18.60
C THR A 124 8.28 -10.91 -19.17
N LYS A 125 8.95 -11.11 -20.31
CA LYS A 125 8.98 -12.38 -21.06
C LYS A 125 9.99 -13.41 -20.53
N VAL A 126 10.84 -13.02 -19.58
CA VAL A 126 11.89 -13.91 -19.07
C VAL A 126 11.36 -14.70 -17.87
N LYS A 127 10.88 -15.93 -18.13
CA LYS A 127 10.35 -16.83 -17.10
C LYS A 127 11.30 -17.01 -15.91
N ASP A 128 12.61 -17.04 -16.16
CA ASP A 128 13.62 -17.20 -15.12
C ASP A 128 13.74 -15.97 -14.21
N LYS A 129 13.60 -14.77 -14.78
CA LYS A 129 13.59 -13.49 -14.04
C LYS A 129 12.35 -13.39 -13.15
N MET A 130 11.19 -13.81 -13.65
CA MET A 130 9.94 -13.80 -12.88
C MET A 130 9.95 -14.74 -11.68
N LYS A 131 10.70 -15.85 -11.73
CA LYS A 131 10.73 -16.83 -10.64
C LYS A 131 11.36 -16.28 -9.35
N MET A 132 12.26 -15.32 -9.47
CA MET A 132 12.95 -14.69 -8.33
C MET A 132 12.36 -13.34 -7.94
N MET A 133 11.47 -12.77 -8.77
CA MET A 133 10.96 -11.43 -8.55
C MET A 133 9.89 -11.41 -7.45
N THR A 134 10.12 -10.61 -6.42
CA THR A 134 9.11 -10.23 -5.44
C THR A 134 8.76 -8.76 -5.65
N ARG A 135 7.47 -8.46 -5.74
CA ARG A 135 6.94 -7.09 -5.77
C ARG A 135 6.41 -6.74 -4.41
N VAL A 136 6.65 -5.52 -3.98
CA VAL A 136 6.16 -5.02 -2.69
C VAL A 136 5.46 -3.70 -2.86
N GLY A 137 4.51 -3.45 -1.97
CA GLY A 137 3.74 -2.21 -1.92
C GLY A 137 3.11 -2.05 -0.54
N THR A 138 2.18 -1.11 -0.46
CA THR A 138 1.38 -0.84 0.72
C THR A 138 -0.08 -1.13 0.42
N GLY A 139 -0.84 -1.50 1.44
CA GLY A 139 -2.29 -1.58 1.37
C GLY A 139 -2.95 -0.99 2.60
N TRP A 140 -4.28 -0.91 2.54
CA TRP A 140 -5.13 -0.37 3.60
C TRP A 140 -6.31 -1.30 3.85
N ILE A 141 -6.48 -1.73 5.09
CA ILE A 141 -7.67 -2.44 5.54
C ILE A 141 -8.80 -1.41 5.66
N PHE A 142 -9.84 -1.53 4.84
CA PHE A 142 -10.97 -0.61 4.86
C PHE A 142 -12.24 -1.22 5.45
N ASN A 143 -12.28 -2.55 5.64
CA ASN A 143 -13.41 -3.21 6.25
C ASN A 143 -13.02 -4.56 6.85
N VAL A 144 -13.71 -4.94 7.92
CA VAL A 144 -13.67 -6.27 8.52
C VAL A 144 -15.10 -6.73 8.74
N HIS A 145 -15.45 -7.91 8.22
CA HIS A 145 -16.79 -8.45 8.30
C HIS A 145 -16.79 -9.80 9.01
N MET A 146 -17.45 -9.87 10.16
CA MET A 146 -17.60 -11.10 10.95
C MET A 146 -18.69 -11.99 10.36
N CYS A 147 -18.46 -13.30 10.32
CA CYS A 147 -19.39 -14.29 9.77
C CYS A 147 -19.71 -15.41 10.79
N PRO A 148 -20.97 -15.89 10.81
CA PRO A 148 -22.13 -15.28 10.15
C PRO A 148 -22.51 -13.98 10.86
N ASP A 149 -22.94 -12.98 10.11
CA ASP A 149 -23.68 -11.83 10.63
C ASP A 149 -25.19 -12.11 10.58
N GLU A 150 -25.99 -11.24 11.20
CA GLU A 150 -27.46 -11.39 11.30
C GLU A 150 -28.14 -11.50 9.92
N TYR A 151 -27.50 -10.97 8.88
CA TYR A 151 -28.00 -10.92 7.51
C TYR A 151 -27.25 -11.88 6.55
N GLY A 152 -26.30 -12.66 7.07
CA GLY A 152 -25.32 -13.39 6.28
C GLY A 152 -25.86 -14.67 5.67
N THR A 153 -25.61 -14.85 4.37
CA THR A 153 -25.86 -16.11 3.68
C THR A 153 -24.75 -17.14 3.91
N GLU A 154 -23.55 -16.70 4.29
CA GLU A 154 -22.39 -17.57 4.53
C GLU A 154 -22.45 -18.18 5.93
N LYS A 155 -22.96 -19.42 6.03
CA LYS A 155 -23.01 -20.19 7.27
C LYS A 155 -21.69 -20.89 7.61
N THR A 156 -20.82 -21.07 6.62
CA THR A 156 -19.55 -21.80 6.72
C THR A 156 -18.49 -21.11 5.88
N CYS A 157 -17.26 -21.10 6.38
CA CYS A 157 -16.11 -20.54 5.71
C CYS A 157 -15.82 -21.25 4.37
N SER A 158 -15.60 -20.46 3.31
CA SER A 158 -15.36 -20.93 1.95
C SER A 158 -13.87 -21.00 1.55
N CYS A 159 -12.96 -20.73 2.50
CA CYS A 159 -11.51 -20.79 2.27
C CYS A 159 -11.05 -22.21 1.94
N THR A 160 -9.87 -22.33 1.33
CA THR A 160 -9.33 -23.63 0.87
C THR A 160 -9.21 -24.66 1.99
N GLU A 161 -8.81 -24.26 3.20
CA GLU A 161 -8.75 -25.13 4.38
C GLU A 161 -10.14 -25.68 4.74
N CYS A 162 -11.14 -24.80 4.86
CA CYS A 162 -12.49 -25.19 5.26
C CYS A 162 -13.23 -25.97 4.17
N ARG A 163 -13.00 -25.65 2.89
CA ARG A 163 -13.61 -26.35 1.75
C ARG A 163 -13.20 -27.83 1.70
N ASN A 164 -11.98 -28.14 2.13
CA ASN A 164 -11.45 -29.50 2.15
C ASN A 164 -11.62 -30.19 3.51
N SER A 165 -12.15 -29.49 4.51
CA SER A 165 -12.37 -30.02 5.85
C SER A 165 -13.75 -30.69 5.96
N PRO A 166 -13.88 -31.86 6.62
CA PRO A 166 -15.18 -32.43 6.94
C PRO A 166 -15.95 -31.59 7.99
N THR A 167 -15.24 -30.71 8.70
CA THR A 167 -15.80 -29.80 9.72
C THR A 167 -15.41 -28.36 9.37
N PRO A 168 -16.04 -27.74 8.35
CA PRO A 168 -15.75 -26.37 7.98
C PRO A 168 -16.07 -25.43 9.14
N LYS A 169 -15.22 -24.42 9.36
CA LYS A 169 -15.43 -23.45 10.44
C LYS A 169 -16.66 -22.61 10.15
N THR A 170 -17.51 -22.46 11.15
CA THR A 170 -18.76 -21.67 11.07
C THR A 170 -18.57 -20.25 11.53
N LYS A 171 -17.51 -19.96 12.31
CA LYS A 171 -17.14 -18.60 12.71
C LYS A 171 -15.83 -18.21 12.06
N PHE A 172 -15.83 -17.08 11.36
CA PHE A 172 -14.69 -16.55 10.62
C PHE A 172 -14.92 -15.07 10.33
N ALA A 173 -13.94 -14.39 9.75
CA ALA A 173 -14.09 -13.02 9.30
C ALA A 173 -13.43 -12.79 7.94
N HIS A 174 -14.00 -11.89 7.15
CA HIS A 174 -13.40 -11.35 5.93
C HIS A 174 -12.68 -10.04 6.25
N ILE A 175 -11.43 -9.93 5.84
CA ILE A 175 -10.63 -8.70 5.91
C ILE A 175 -10.49 -8.17 4.50
N PHE A 176 -10.94 -6.93 4.27
CA PHE A 176 -10.90 -6.30 2.96
C PHE A 176 -9.80 -5.26 2.87
N ILE A 177 -8.94 -5.39 1.87
CA ILE A 177 -7.73 -4.58 1.70
C ILE A 177 -7.76 -3.90 0.34
N TYR A 178 -7.50 -2.60 0.29
CA TYR A 178 -7.17 -1.89 -0.94
C TYR A 178 -5.65 -1.78 -1.12
N THR A 179 -5.20 -1.91 -2.36
CA THR A 179 -3.85 -1.57 -2.82
C THR A 179 -3.92 -1.10 -4.27
N ALA A 180 -2.79 -0.67 -4.84
CA ALA A 180 -2.75 -0.24 -6.23
C ALA A 180 -2.75 -1.45 -7.18
N ALA A 181 -3.43 -1.33 -8.33
CA ALA A 181 -3.56 -2.43 -9.28
C ALA A 181 -2.22 -2.82 -9.92
N HIS A 182 -1.32 -1.85 -10.08
CA HIS A 182 0.03 -2.14 -10.54
C HIS A 182 0.84 -2.96 -9.52
N VAL A 183 0.49 -2.93 -8.23
CA VAL A 183 1.08 -3.80 -7.18
C VAL A 183 0.47 -5.20 -7.26
N VAL A 184 -0.86 -5.33 -7.19
CA VAL A 184 -1.59 -6.60 -7.34
C VAL A 184 -2.71 -6.42 -8.36
N TYR A 185 -2.65 -7.15 -9.47
CA TYR A 185 -3.53 -6.90 -10.62
C TYR A 185 -4.79 -7.76 -10.64
N ASP A 186 -4.73 -9.02 -10.25
CA ASP A 186 -5.87 -9.94 -10.34
C ASP A 186 -5.79 -11.07 -9.31
N ASP A 187 -6.72 -12.02 -9.40
CA ASP A 187 -6.80 -13.16 -8.49
C ASP A 187 -5.54 -14.04 -8.52
N ILE A 188 -4.88 -14.16 -9.69
CA ILE A 188 -3.66 -14.96 -9.83
C ILE A 188 -2.52 -14.34 -9.02
N GLU A 189 -2.39 -13.01 -9.07
CA GLU A 189 -1.39 -12.30 -8.29
C GLU A 189 -1.74 -12.24 -6.81
N ALA A 190 -3.02 -12.05 -6.49
CA ALA A 190 -3.52 -11.89 -5.13
C ALA A 190 -3.51 -13.21 -4.34
N GLU A 191 -3.75 -14.35 -4.99
CA GLU A 191 -3.58 -15.69 -4.39
C GLU A 191 -2.15 -15.92 -3.88
N HIS A 192 -1.18 -15.31 -4.56
CA HIS A 192 0.24 -15.38 -4.21
C HIS A 192 0.72 -14.13 -3.45
N ALA A 193 -0.22 -13.29 -3.02
CA ALA A 193 0.07 -12.10 -2.25
C ALA A 193 -0.07 -12.36 -0.75
N THR A 194 0.89 -11.87 0.02
CA THR A 194 0.80 -11.81 1.49
C THR A 194 0.58 -10.36 1.93
N CYS A 195 -0.09 -10.20 3.07
CA CYS A 195 -0.25 -8.90 3.72
C CYS A 195 0.30 -8.97 5.15
N ASP A 196 1.37 -8.23 5.44
CA ASP A 196 1.97 -8.18 6.78
C ASP A 196 1.39 -7.01 7.59
N LEU A 197 0.71 -7.32 8.68
CA LEU A 197 0.10 -6.38 9.61
C LEU A 197 1.09 -6.05 10.73
N PHE A 198 0.99 -4.83 11.27
CA PHE A 198 1.76 -4.38 12.43
C PHE A 198 3.30 -4.42 12.26
N TYR A 199 3.79 -4.38 11.01
CA TYR A 199 5.23 -4.31 10.71
C TYR A 199 5.78 -2.88 10.86
N ASP A 200 5.85 -2.41 12.11
CA ASP A 200 6.14 -1.01 12.44
C ASP A 200 7.64 -0.70 12.58
N SER A 201 8.45 -1.71 12.92
CA SER A 201 9.90 -1.58 13.11
C SER A 201 10.61 -2.85 12.66
N GLY A 202 11.95 -2.88 12.72
CA GLY A 202 12.77 -4.04 12.38
C GLY A 202 13.20 -4.11 10.92
N ALA A 203 13.94 -5.18 10.61
CA ALA A 203 14.57 -5.40 9.30
C ALA A 203 13.69 -6.26 8.38
N THR A 204 13.06 -7.31 8.89
CA THR A 204 12.11 -8.12 8.11
C THR A 204 10.86 -8.39 8.92
N PRO A 205 9.70 -8.60 8.26
CA PRO A 205 8.47 -9.00 8.94
C PRO A 205 8.66 -10.20 9.88
N GLU A 206 9.41 -11.22 9.44
CA GLU A 206 9.63 -12.47 10.17
C GLU A 206 10.49 -12.28 11.43
N SER A 207 11.34 -11.27 11.44
CA SER A 207 12.20 -10.95 12.59
C SER A 207 11.46 -10.18 13.70
N CYS A 208 10.23 -9.73 13.45
CA CYS A 208 9.50 -8.83 14.33
C CYS A 208 8.43 -9.54 15.14
N SER A 209 8.52 -9.45 16.48
CA SER A 209 7.47 -9.97 17.36
C SER A 209 6.17 -9.19 17.15
N GLY A 210 5.08 -9.90 16.89
CA GLY A 210 3.73 -9.32 16.78
C GLY A 210 3.30 -8.95 15.36
N VAL A 211 4.16 -9.15 14.36
CA VAL A 211 3.74 -9.09 12.95
C VAL A 211 2.84 -10.29 12.64
N ILE A 212 1.72 -10.01 11.98
CA ILE A 212 0.77 -11.03 11.54
C ILE A 212 0.72 -11.01 10.01
N THR A 213 1.06 -12.12 9.38
CA THR A 213 0.94 -12.27 7.93
C THR A 213 -0.40 -12.90 7.59
N LEU A 214 -1.25 -12.16 6.90
CA LEU A 214 -2.49 -12.72 6.36
C LEU A 214 -2.19 -13.66 5.21
N THR A 215 -2.72 -14.87 5.35
CA THR A 215 -2.80 -15.91 4.33
C THR A 215 -4.26 -16.33 4.21
N GLY A 216 -4.65 -17.03 3.13
CA GLY A 216 -6.06 -17.39 2.91
C GLY A 216 -6.84 -16.35 2.10
N PHE A 217 -6.22 -15.87 1.03
CA PHE A 217 -6.88 -15.11 -0.02
C PHE A 217 -8.14 -15.85 -0.54
N THR A 218 -9.20 -15.09 -0.82
CA THR A 218 -10.43 -15.65 -1.42
C THR A 218 -10.71 -15.08 -2.80
N ARG A 219 -10.66 -13.76 -2.96
CA ARG A 219 -10.95 -13.08 -4.23
C ARG A 219 -10.38 -11.67 -4.25
N SER A 220 -10.15 -11.17 -5.45
CA SER A 220 -9.79 -9.78 -5.72
C SER A 220 -10.80 -9.14 -6.68
N ARG A 221 -10.78 -7.81 -6.74
CA ARG A 221 -11.47 -7.03 -7.76
C ARG A 221 -10.57 -5.88 -8.16
N CYS A 222 -10.12 -5.90 -9.40
CA CYS A 222 -9.26 -4.87 -9.97
C CYS A 222 -10.03 -3.90 -10.85
N HIS A 223 -9.64 -2.63 -10.76
CA HIS A 223 -10.07 -1.53 -11.60
C HIS A 223 -8.83 -0.88 -12.22
N ALA A 224 -8.31 -1.47 -13.30
CA ALA A 224 -7.07 -1.04 -13.94
C ALA A 224 -7.06 0.45 -14.34
N VAL A 225 -8.21 1.00 -14.76
CA VAL A 225 -8.36 2.43 -15.13
C VAL A 225 -8.11 3.34 -13.93
N LYS A 226 -8.58 2.94 -12.75
CA LYS A 226 -8.40 3.68 -11.50
C LYS A 226 -7.13 3.29 -10.76
N ASP A 227 -6.43 2.27 -11.27
CA ASP A 227 -5.28 1.64 -10.65
C ASP A 227 -5.55 1.19 -9.19
N GLN A 228 -6.74 0.61 -8.95
CA GLN A 228 -7.14 0.12 -7.64
C GLN A 228 -7.44 -1.37 -7.67
N THR A 229 -6.95 -2.09 -6.68
CA THR A 229 -7.32 -3.50 -6.45
C THR A 229 -7.79 -3.68 -5.03
N ARG A 230 -8.96 -4.31 -4.91
CA ARG A 230 -9.49 -4.81 -3.65
C ARG A 230 -9.13 -6.27 -3.50
N MET A 231 -8.56 -6.68 -2.37
CA MET A 231 -8.31 -8.07 -1.99
C MET A 231 -9.18 -8.44 -0.80
N THR A 232 -9.63 -9.70 -0.73
CA THR A 232 -10.36 -10.25 0.41
C THR A 232 -9.56 -11.42 0.98
N TYR A 233 -9.29 -11.36 2.28
CA TYR A 233 -8.66 -12.43 3.05
C TYR A 233 -9.65 -12.99 4.06
N VAL A 234 -9.55 -14.26 4.36
CA VAL A 234 -10.32 -14.89 5.44
C VAL A 234 -9.41 -15.17 6.63
N THR A 235 -9.89 -14.84 7.83
CA THR A 235 -9.27 -15.24 9.08
C THR A 235 -10.22 -16.04 9.95
N HIS A 236 -9.65 -17.00 10.68
CA HIS A 236 -10.33 -17.70 11.77
C HIS A 236 -9.93 -17.16 13.15
N ASP A 237 -8.97 -16.23 13.19
CA ASP A 237 -8.58 -15.49 14.39
C ASP A 237 -9.57 -14.33 14.60
N LEU A 238 -10.57 -14.58 15.44
CA LEU A 238 -11.63 -13.62 15.72
C LEU A 238 -11.14 -12.47 16.62
N ASP A 239 -10.08 -12.68 17.40
CA ASP A 239 -9.50 -11.62 18.24
C ASP A 239 -8.78 -10.60 17.36
N LEU A 240 -8.05 -11.06 16.34
CA LEU A 240 -7.50 -10.20 15.31
C LEU A 240 -8.60 -9.43 14.57
N ALA A 241 -9.66 -10.12 14.14
CA ALA A 241 -10.76 -9.49 13.43
C ALA A 241 -11.43 -8.39 14.27
N ASN A 242 -11.74 -8.68 15.54
CA ASN A 242 -12.29 -7.70 16.48
C ASN A 242 -11.34 -6.53 16.72
N ARG A 243 -10.03 -6.78 16.87
CA ARG A 243 -9.03 -5.72 17.02
C ARG A 243 -9.02 -4.77 15.82
N LEU A 244 -9.06 -5.32 14.60
CA LEU A 244 -9.08 -4.52 13.37
C LEU A 244 -10.41 -3.77 13.20
N GLY A 245 -11.55 -4.41 13.51
CA GLY A 245 -12.87 -3.75 13.53
C GLY A 245 -12.89 -2.56 14.48
N ASN A 246 -12.43 -2.74 15.72
CA ASN A 246 -12.34 -1.67 16.71
C ASN A 246 -11.43 -0.51 16.27
N LEU A 247 -10.35 -0.78 15.52
CA LEU A 247 -9.51 0.26 14.93
C LEU A 247 -10.29 1.07 13.88
N LEU A 248 -11.06 0.42 13.01
CA LEU A 248 -11.89 1.09 12.00
C LEU A 248 -13.03 1.91 12.63
N ASP A 249 -13.69 1.38 13.65
CA ASP A 249 -14.74 2.12 14.37
C ASP A 249 -14.16 3.37 15.04
N ARG A 250 -13.01 3.22 15.73
CA ARG A 250 -12.32 4.36 16.34
C ARG A 250 -11.79 5.36 15.30
N TRP A 251 -11.37 4.89 14.12
CA TRP A 251 -11.02 5.77 13.00
C TRP A 251 -12.19 6.67 12.63
N ILE A 252 -13.38 6.09 12.44
CA ILE A 252 -14.60 6.82 12.09
C ILE A 252 -14.92 7.87 13.17
N ASP A 253 -14.91 7.47 14.43
CA ASP A 253 -15.20 8.35 15.56
C ASP A 253 -14.23 9.54 15.65
N LEU A 254 -12.92 9.28 15.56
CA LEU A 254 -11.91 10.34 15.64
C LEU A 254 -11.91 11.23 14.41
N HIS A 255 -12.17 10.67 13.23
CA HIS A 255 -12.27 11.44 11.99
C HIS A 255 -13.43 12.43 12.06
N CYS A 256 -14.59 12.02 12.60
CA CYS A 256 -15.73 12.90 12.87
C CYS A 256 -15.36 14.02 13.86
N LYS A 257 -14.73 13.69 14.99
CA LYS A 257 -14.29 14.69 15.99
C LYS A 257 -13.28 15.69 15.43
N LEU A 258 -12.33 15.20 14.62
CA LEU A 258 -11.30 16.04 14.01
C LEU A 258 -11.90 17.04 13.03
N LYS A 259 -12.92 16.61 12.27
CA LYS A 259 -13.67 17.46 11.36
C LYS A 259 -14.32 18.62 12.11
N ASP A 260 -14.99 18.35 13.22
CA ASP A 260 -15.66 19.38 14.03
C ASP A 260 -14.67 20.38 14.66
N THR A 261 -13.41 19.97 14.85
CA THR A 261 -12.37 20.80 15.47
C THR A 261 -11.61 21.66 14.46
N LEU A 262 -11.26 21.09 13.29
CA LEU A 262 -10.40 21.75 12.30
C LEU A 262 -11.16 22.50 11.19
N LEU A 263 -12.40 22.11 10.91
CA LEU A 263 -13.26 22.89 10.04
C LEU A 263 -14.05 23.84 10.94
N LEU A 264 -13.96 25.15 10.66
CA LEU A 264 -14.75 26.17 11.33
C LEU A 264 -16.20 25.67 11.50
N PRO A 265 -16.87 25.99 12.64
CA PRO A 265 -18.23 25.53 12.88
C PRO A 265 -19.14 26.12 11.80
N VAL A 266 -19.35 25.37 10.73
CA VAL A 266 -20.53 25.56 9.90
C VAL A 266 -21.66 25.14 10.83
N PRO A 267 -22.56 26.06 11.24
CA PRO A 267 -23.62 25.73 12.16
C PRO A 267 -24.35 24.53 11.58
N CYS A 268 -24.29 23.39 12.28
CA CYS A 268 -25.12 22.24 11.94
C CYS A 268 -26.56 22.66 12.23
N VAL A 269 -27.21 23.25 11.22
CA VAL A 269 -28.65 23.47 11.23
C VAL A 269 -29.26 22.07 11.15
N GLU A 270 -29.67 21.58 12.32
CA GLU A 270 -30.54 20.45 12.62
C GLU A 270 -30.33 19.12 11.85
N LYS A 271 -30.40 18.01 12.59
CA LYS A 271 -30.06 16.63 12.18
C LYS A 271 -30.98 16.00 11.11
N SER A 272 -31.58 16.76 10.19
CA SER A 272 -32.38 16.20 9.11
C SER A 272 -31.97 16.76 7.76
N GLU A 273 -31.47 15.85 6.91
CA GLU A 273 -31.31 15.97 5.46
C GLU A 273 -30.37 17.08 4.93
N CYS A 274 -29.37 16.63 4.16
CA CYS A 274 -28.84 17.35 3.01
C CYS A 274 -28.47 18.83 3.23
N CYS A 275 -27.51 19.11 4.11
CA CYS A 275 -26.76 20.35 3.97
C CYS A 275 -25.73 20.19 2.84
N SER A 276 -26.14 20.59 1.63
CA SER A 276 -25.25 20.98 0.53
C SER A 276 -24.40 22.16 0.98
N VAL A 277 -23.34 21.88 1.74
CA VAL A 277 -22.35 22.89 2.10
C VAL A 277 -21.67 23.31 0.81
N GLU A 278 -21.95 24.54 0.38
CA GLU A 278 -21.26 25.20 -0.72
C GLU A 278 -19.75 25.11 -0.50
N HIS A 279 -19.04 24.89 -1.61
CA HIS A 279 -17.62 24.60 -1.71
C HIS A 279 -16.79 25.46 -0.76
N VAL A 280 -16.08 24.83 0.18
CA VAL A 280 -14.95 25.49 0.86
C VAL A 280 -13.82 25.58 -0.18
N PRO A 281 -13.51 26.78 -0.74
CA PRO A 281 -12.72 26.89 -1.97
C PRO A 281 -11.20 26.69 -1.76
N GLU A 282 -10.74 26.50 -0.52
CA GLU A 282 -9.31 26.38 -0.23
C GLU A 282 -8.95 24.95 0.18
N THR A 283 -8.88 24.08 -0.81
CA THR A 283 -8.35 22.72 -0.66
C THR A 283 -6.83 22.66 -0.84
N LYS A 284 -6.21 23.74 -1.33
CA LYS A 284 -4.76 23.91 -1.40
C LYS A 284 -4.20 24.05 0.02
N ASN A 285 -3.08 23.36 0.28
CA ASN A 285 -2.34 23.38 1.53
C ASN A 285 -3.00 22.64 2.72
N LYS A 286 -3.92 21.70 2.46
CA LYS A 286 -4.34 20.74 3.50
C LYS A 286 -3.20 19.78 3.83
N LEU A 287 -2.97 19.53 5.13
CA LEU A 287 -1.99 18.55 5.58
C LEU A 287 -2.35 17.18 5.00
N THR A 288 -1.38 16.57 4.31
CA THR A 288 -1.48 15.24 3.74
C THR A 288 -0.57 14.31 4.54
N VAL A 289 -1.18 13.27 5.09
CA VAL A 289 -0.48 12.22 5.85
C VAL A 289 -0.51 10.93 5.04
N ILE A 290 0.65 10.28 4.93
CA ILE A 290 0.77 8.96 4.35
C ILE A 290 1.47 8.06 5.36
N VAL A 291 0.86 6.91 5.63
CA VAL A 291 1.50 5.83 6.38
C VAL A 291 1.73 4.68 5.42
N SER A 292 3.00 4.30 5.22
CA SER A 292 3.37 3.35 4.17
C SER A 292 4.59 2.49 4.53
N HIS A 293 4.88 1.53 3.65
CA HIS A 293 6.08 0.69 3.67
C HIS A 293 7.05 1.13 2.55
N PRO A 294 7.80 2.24 2.72
CA PRO A 294 8.74 2.70 1.70
C PRO A 294 9.75 1.60 1.36
N HIS A 295 9.89 1.29 0.08
CA HIS A 295 10.68 0.16 -0.43
C HIS A 295 10.29 -1.21 0.17
N GLY A 296 9.09 -1.38 0.73
CA GLY A 296 8.67 -2.59 1.44
C GLY A 296 9.32 -2.78 2.83
N CYS A 297 9.99 -1.75 3.35
CA CYS A 297 10.61 -1.78 4.69
C CYS A 297 9.57 -1.54 5.81
N SER A 298 10.03 -1.48 7.06
CA SER A 298 9.17 -1.18 8.22
C SER A 298 8.43 0.15 8.06
N LYS A 299 7.22 0.20 8.62
CA LYS A 299 6.25 1.27 8.43
C LYS A 299 6.82 2.64 8.80
N LYS A 300 6.50 3.65 7.98
CA LYS A 300 6.87 5.06 8.18
C LYS A 300 5.67 5.96 7.99
N VAL A 301 5.71 7.12 8.64
CA VAL A 301 4.81 8.24 8.40
C VAL A 301 5.56 9.32 7.65
N SER A 302 4.96 9.87 6.60
CA SER A 302 5.42 11.09 5.94
C SER A 302 4.31 12.14 5.95
N LEU A 303 4.73 13.40 6.03
CA LEU A 303 3.85 14.56 6.09
C LEU A 303 4.17 15.50 4.91
N GLY A 304 3.14 16.15 4.39
CA GLY A 304 3.27 17.12 3.32
C GLY A 304 1.96 17.84 3.11
N TYR A 305 1.74 18.39 1.93
CA TYR A 305 0.55 19.18 1.66
C TYR A 305 -0.06 18.83 0.31
N CYS A 306 -1.39 18.84 0.27
CA CYS A 306 -2.14 18.74 -0.98
C CYS A 306 -1.97 20.05 -1.76
N THR A 307 -1.49 19.94 -2.99
CA THR A 307 -1.22 21.08 -3.88
C THR A 307 -2.32 21.27 -4.91
N ASN A 308 -2.99 20.19 -5.29
CA ASN A 308 -4.07 20.20 -6.26
C ASN A 308 -5.03 19.04 -6.02
N ILE A 309 -6.31 19.27 -6.34
CA ILE A 309 -7.31 18.22 -6.51
C ILE A 309 -7.92 18.43 -7.88
N ALA A 310 -7.64 17.51 -8.79
CA ALA A 310 -8.24 17.52 -10.12
C ALA A 310 -9.59 16.79 -10.05
N GLU A 311 -10.65 17.41 -10.55
CA GLU A 311 -11.90 16.72 -10.85
C GLU A 311 -11.74 15.95 -12.16
N MET A 312 -12.19 14.71 -12.13
CA MET A 312 -12.22 13.78 -13.25
C MET A 312 -13.67 13.56 -13.68
N GLU A 313 -13.87 12.84 -14.78
CA GLU A 313 -15.21 12.43 -15.22
C GLU A 313 -15.94 11.63 -14.11
N ASP A 314 -17.28 11.67 -14.13
CA ASP A 314 -18.16 10.94 -13.20
C ASP A 314 -17.98 11.26 -11.70
N GLY A 315 -17.45 12.46 -11.37
CA GLY A 315 -17.30 12.94 -10.00
C GLY A 315 -16.11 12.34 -9.24
N TYR A 316 -15.23 11.62 -9.94
CA TYR A 316 -13.97 11.15 -9.36
C TYR A 316 -13.01 12.33 -9.20
N THR A 317 -12.07 12.23 -8.28
CA THR A 317 -11.00 13.20 -8.14
C THR A 317 -9.64 12.52 -8.07
N GLN A 318 -8.59 13.31 -8.31
CA GLN A 318 -7.20 12.92 -8.14
C GLN A 318 -6.48 13.95 -7.29
N TYR A 319 -5.73 13.50 -6.28
CA TYR A 319 -4.94 14.40 -5.46
C TYR A 319 -3.52 14.48 -5.97
N THR A 320 -2.97 15.68 -5.95
CA THR A 320 -1.53 15.95 -6.07
C THR A 320 -1.02 16.51 -4.74
N TYR A 321 0.13 16.04 -4.28
CA TYR A 321 0.68 16.41 -2.97
C TYR A 321 2.21 16.36 -2.93
N THR A 322 2.78 17.04 -1.94
CA THR A 322 4.23 17.08 -1.68
C THR A 322 4.69 16.01 -0.70
N THR A 323 3.79 15.23 -0.11
CA THR A 323 4.14 14.22 0.91
C THR A 323 5.08 13.17 0.34
N ASP A 324 6.22 12.96 0.99
CA ASP A 324 7.26 12.06 0.51
C ASP A 324 6.75 10.60 0.42
N THR A 325 7.05 9.97 -0.70
CA THR A 325 6.71 8.58 -1.02
C THR A 325 7.85 7.97 -1.81
N CYS A 326 7.95 6.64 -1.79
CA CYS A 326 8.92 5.85 -2.54
C CYS A 326 8.21 4.66 -3.20
N PRO A 327 8.84 3.94 -4.13
CA PRO A 327 8.19 2.84 -4.86
C PRO A 327 7.38 1.82 -4.04
N GLY A 328 7.80 1.48 -2.82
CA GLY A 328 7.04 0.59 -1.92
C GLY A 328 5.80 1.23 -1.24
N SER A 329 5.61 2.54 -1.41
CA SER A 329 4.48 3.30 -0.84
C SER A 329 3.21 3.16 -1.66
N SER A 330 3.27 2.64 -2.88
CA SER A 330 2.10 2.48 -3.74
C SER A 330 1.03 1.64 -3.08
N GLY A 331 -0.22 2.11 -3.16
CA GLY A 331 -1.36 1.55 -2.47
C GLY A 331 -1.55 2.05 -1.03
N ALA A 332 -0.65 2.89 -0.49
CA ALA A 332 -0.85 3.53 0.81
C ALA A 332 -2.02 4.53 0.78
N PRO A 333 -2.83 4.63 1.86
CA PRO A 333 -3.90 5.60 1.93
C PRO A 333 -3.35 7.03 1.96
N VAL A 334 -3.93 7.92 1.16
CA VAL A 334 -3.62 9.36 1.12
C VAL A 334 -4.63 10.08 2.00
N PHE A 335 -4.26 10.35 3.24
CA PHE A 335 -5.15 10.98 4.21
C PHE A 335 -5.01 12.51 4.16
N LEU A 336 -6.07 13.20 3.70
CA LEU A 336 -6.16 14.66 3.74
C LEU A 336 -6.89 15.13 5.00
N VAL A 337 -6.16 15.80 5.89
CA VAL A 337 -6.70 16.28 7.16
C VAL A 337 -7.80 17.31 6.92
N GLY A 338 -8.94 17.14 7.61
CA GLY A 338 -10.09 18.04 7.49
C GLY A 338 -10.83 17.94 6.16
N ARG A 339 -10.65 16.87 5.38
CA ARG A 339 -11.55 16.58 4.26
C ARG A 339 -12.67 15.67 4.75
N SER A 340 -13.91 15.97 4.37
CA SER A 340 -15.05 15.14 4.75
C SER A 340 -15.11 13.93 3.84
N TRP A 341 -15.03 12.74 4.42
CA TRP A 341 -15.34 11.48 3.75
C TRP A 341 -16.82 11.22 4.00
N ARG A 342 -17.69 12.02 3.38
CA ARG A 342 -19.09 12.15 3.83
C ARG A 342 -19.87 10.83 3.84
N TYR A 343 -19.49 9.84 3.02
CA TYR A 343 -20.36 8.69 2.81
C TYR A 343 -19.69 7.32 2.77
N PHE A 344 -18.36 7.18 2.65
CA PHE A 344 -17.76 5.85 2.64
C PHE A 344 -16.25 5.87 2.92
N TRP A 345 -15.83 5.28 4.04
CA TRP A 345 -14.43 4.96 4.34
C TRP A 345 -13.83 3.90 3.39
N ALA A 346 -14.63 3.31 2.48
CA ALA A 346 -14.12 2.44 1.42
C ALA A 346 -13.61 3.19 0.18
N PHE A 347 -13.91 4.48 0.02
CA PHE A 347 -13.39 5.28 -1.09
C PHE A 347 -12.15 6.04 -0.65
N VAL A 348 -11.05 5.29 -0.57
CA VAL A 348 -9.75 5.82 -0.16
C VAL A 348 -8.96 6.16 -1.42
N HIS A 349 -8.54 7.42 -1.53
CA HIS A 349 -7.45 7.77 -2.44
C HIS A 349 -6.19 7.06 -1.97
N ILE A 350 -5.60 6.23 -2.81
CA ILE A 350 -4.34 5.56 -2.51
C ILE A 350 -3.21 6.14 -3.35
N HIS A 351 -1.99 6.17 -2.81
CA HIS A 351 -0.82 6.63 -3.53
C HIS A 351 -0.54 5.72 -4.72
N CYS A 352 -0.19 6.33 -5.86
CA CYS A 352 -0.01 5.64 -7.13
C CYS A 352 1.38 5.88 -7.73
N GLY A 353 1.82 7.14 -7.79
CA GLY A 353 3.11 7.48 -8.35
C GLY A 353 3.42 8.97 -8.28
N ASN A 354 4.31 9.44 -9.17
CA ASN A 354 4.81 10.80 -9.20
C ASN A 354 4.53 11.53 -10.52
N CYS A 355 4.28 12.83 -10.43
CA CYS A 355 3.95 13.64 -11.60
C CYS A 355 5.15 13.70 -12.55
N GLU A 356 4.92 13.45 -13.84
CA GLU A 356 5.99 13.45 -14.85
C GLU A 356 6.63 14.82 -15.00
N ASP A 357 5.81 15.88 -15.02
CA ASP A 357 6.27 17.27 -15.16
C ASP A 357 6.97 17.80 -13.90
N ASN A 358 6.72 17.17 -12.75
CA ASN A 358 7.36 17.55 -11.49
C ASN A 358 7.52 16.33 -10.58
N LYS A 359 8.69 15.68 -10.67
CA LYS A 359 9.02 14.47 -9.91
C LYS A 359 9.02 14.64 -8.38
N LYS A 360 8.94 15.88 -7.87
CA LYS A 360 8.78 16.17 -6.44
C LYS A 360 7.33 16.08 -5.97
N LEU A 361 6.37 16.06 -6.91
CA LEU A 361 4.95 15.91 -6.61
C LEU A 361 4.52 14.47 -6.84
N ASN A 362 3.65 14.01 -5.95
CA ASN A 362 3.06 12.69 -5.98
C ASN A 362 1.57 12.80 -6.28
N PHE A 363 0.98 11.73 -6.81
CA PHE A 363 -0.44 11.69 -7.11
C PHE A 363 -1.13 10.42 -6.58
N SER A 364 -2.43 10.53 -6.31
CA SER A 364 -3.27 9.40 -5.92
C SER A 364 -3.91 8.70 -7.12
N THR A 365 -4.52 7.55 -6.88
CA THR A 365 -5.53 6.97 -7.77
C THR A 365 -6.76 7.89 -7.91
N TYR A 366 -7.62 7.58 -8.88
CA TYR A 366 -8.94 8.18 -9.01
C TYR A 366 -9.91 7.56 -8.00
N CYS A 367 -10.51 8.39 -7.14
CA CYS A 367 -11.54 7.94 -6.19
C CYS A 367 -12.65 8.98 -6.05
N LEU A 368 -13.79 8.57 -5.50
CA LEU A 368 -14.89 9.49 -5.20
C LEU A 368 -14.61 10.15 -3.85
N ASP A 369 -14.69 11.47 -3.81
CA ASP A 369 -14.70 12.22 -2.54
C ASP A 369 -16.05 12.14 -1.83
N GLU A 370 -17.12 12.20 -2.63
CA GLU A 370 -18.51 12.14 -2.20
C GLU A 370 -19.27 11.26 -3.20
N ILE A 371 -20.29 10.54 -2.74
CA ILE A 371 -21.21 9.85 -3.66
C ILE A 371 -22.05 10.95 -4.33
N PRO A 372 -22.14 10.99 -5.68
CA PRO A 372 -23.06 11.90 -6.36
C PRO A 372 -24.49 11.70 -5.82
N PRO A 373 -25.28 12.77 -5.64
CA PRO A 373 -26.62 12.71 -5.06
C PRO A 373 -27.57 11.72 -5.76
#